data_AF-A0A2X1RAX5-F1
#
_entry.id   AF-A0A2X1RAX5-F1
#
_cell.length_a   1.000
_cell.length_b   1.000
_cell.length_c   1.000
_cell.angle_alpha   90.00
_cell.angle_beta   90.00
_cell.angle_gamma   90.00
#
_symmetry.space_group_name_H-M   'P 1'
#
loop_
_entity.id
_entity.type
_entity.pdbx_description
1 polymer ?
#
loop_
_entity_poly.entity_id
_entity_poly.type
_entity_poly.pdbx_seq_one_letter_code
_entity_poly.pdbx_strand_id
1 'polypeptide(L)' 'MARGLLAPVKRLVEGTHKLAAGDFSTRVTVTGGDELGRLAQDFNQLASTLERNQQMRRDLMADISP' A
#
# COMPACT_ATOMS: atom_id res chain seq x y z
N MET A 1 -1.75 26.94 7.37
CA MET A 1 -1.38 26.23 6.13
C MET A 1 -0.56 24.94 6.37
N ALA A 2 0.41 24.86 7.30
CA ALA A 2 1.21 23.62 7.49
C ALA A 2 0.49 22.45 8.20
N ARG A 3 -0.59 22.70 8.95
CA ARG A 3 -1.24 21.68 9.80
C ARG A 3 -2.08 20.66 9.00
N GLY A 4 -2.42 20.97 7.75
CA GLY A 4 -3.19 20.07 6.86
C GLY A 4 -2.36 18.99 6.16
N LEU A 5 -1.04 19.19 6.00
CA LEU A 5 -0.16 18.27 5.27
C LEU A 5 0.46 17.19 6.17
N LEU A 6 0.54 17.43 7.47
CA LEU A 6 1.14 16.47 8.40
C LEU A 6 0.36 15.14 8.47
N ALA A 7 -0.97 15.22 8.44
CA ALA A 7 -1.84 14.05 8.52
C ALA A 7 -1.68 13.11 7.30
N PRO A 8 -1.80 13.56 6.03
CA PRO A 8 -1.60 12.68 4.88
C PRO A 8 -0.19 12.10 4.80
N VAL A 9 0.84 12.89 5.14
CA VAL A 9 2.24 12.39 5.16
C VAL A 9 2.41 11.30 6.21
N LYS A 10 1.92 11.50 7.44
CA LYS A 10 2.01 10.50 8.51
C LYS A 10 1.31 9.19 8.12
N ARG A 11 0.14 9.26 7.47
CA ARG A 11 -0.57 8.06 6.98
C ARG A 11 0.25 7.30 5.94
N LEU A 12 0.91 8.00 5.01
CA LEU A 12 1.78 7.38 4.03
C LEU A 12 2.95 6.67 4.70
N VAL A 13 3.63 7.32 5.66
CA VAL A 13 4.73 6.72 6.41
C VAL A 13 4.29 5.45 7.15
N GLU A 14 3.17 5.51 7.88
CA GLU A 14 2.60 4.35 8.58
C GLU A 14 2.23 3.23 7.59
N GLY A 15 1.63 3.59 6.45
CA GLY A 15 1.29 2.65 5.39
C GLY A 15 2.54 1.96 4.81
N THR A 16 3.60 2.70 4.55
CA THR A 16 4.88 2.16 4.06
C THR A 16 5.51 1.21 5.06
N HIS A 17 5.46 1.50 6.37
CA HIS A 17 5.97 0.58 7.39
C HIS A 17 5.20 -0.75 7.41
N LYS A 18 3.86 -0.71 7.32
CA LYS A 18 3.05 -1.94 7.23
C LYS A 18 3.33 -2.72 5.96
N LEU A 19 3.44 -2.02 4.83
CA LEU A 19 3.77 -2.63 3.55
C LEU A 19 5.14 -3.32 3.58
N ALA A 20 6.15 -2.67 4.15
CA ALA A 20 7.48 -3.23 4.33
C ALA A 20 7.50 -4.45 5.28
N ALA A 21 6.58 -4.49 6.26
CA ALA A 21 6.38 -5.65 7.15
C ALA A 21 5.62 -6.82 6.50
N GLY A 22 5.21 -6.69 5.22
CA GLY A 22 4.52 -7.74 4.48
C GLY A 22 3.01 -7.67 4.52
N ASP A 23 2.43 -6.64 5.15
CA ASP A 23 0.98 -6.39 5.08
C ASP A 23 0.63 -5.65 3.79
N PHE A 24 0.53 -6.42 2.70
CA PHE A 24 0.16 -5.90 1.37
C PHE A 24 -1.34 -5.59 1.22
N SER A 25 -2.15 -5.91 2.23
CA SER A 25 -3.57 -5.53 2.27
C SER A 25 -3.75 -4.05 2.67
N THR A 26 -2.71 -3.43 3.24
CA THR A 26 -2.73 -2.03 3.65
C THR A 26 -3.11 -1.09 2.51
N ARG A 27 -3.99 -0.13 2.79
CA ARG A 27 -4.37 0.97 1.90
C ARG A 27 -4.33 2.29 2.66
N VAL A 28 -4.03 3.37 1.94
CA VAL A 28 -4.10 4.73 2.47
C VAL A 28 -5.25 5.49 1.82
N THR A 29 -5.94 6.32 2.59
CA THR A 29 -7.00 7.19 2.06
C THR A 29 -6.42 8.20 1.10
N VAL A 30 -6.95 8.26 -0.12
CA VAL A 30 -6.62 9.30 -1.10
C VAL A 30 -7.37 10.57 -0.73
N THR A 31 -6.63 11.64 -0.43
CA THR A 31 -7.19 12.94 -0.10
C THR A 31 -6.55 14.01 -0.96
N GLY A 32 -7.36 14.91 -1.53
CA GLY A 32 -6.87 15.97 -2.41
C GLY A 32 -6.58 15.48 -3.83
N GLY A 33 -6.43 16.43 -4.76
CA GLY A 33 -6.04 16.19 -6.16
C GLY A 33 -4.63 16.68 -6.47
N ASP A 34 -3.82 16.90 -5.44
CA ASP A 34 -2.43 17.37 -5.53
C ASP A 34 -1.45 16.20 -5.57
N GLU A 35 -0.15 16.50 -5.45
CA GLU A 35 0.92 15.52 -5.47
C GLU A 35 0.80 14.47 -4.35
N LEU A 36 0.24 14.83 -3.19
CA LEU A 36 0.03 13.87 -2.09
C LEU A 36 -1.14 12.93 -2.39
N GLY A 37 -2.22 13.45 -2.99
CA GLY A 37 -3.31 12.63 -3.51
C GLY A 37 -2.81 11.61 -4.53
N ARG A 38 -1.97 12.04 -5.47
CA ARG A 38 -1.34 11.14 -6.46
C ARG A 38 -0.43 10.10 -5.82
N LEU A 39 0.42 10.50 -4.86
CA LEU A 39 1.29 9.56 -4.15
C LEU A 39 0.50 8.51 -3.35
N ALA A 40 -0.65 8.89 -2.78
CA ALA A 40 -1.55 7.95 -2.12
C ALA A 40 -2.17 6.93 -3.10
N GLN A 41 -2.50 7.34 -4.33
CA GLN A 41 -2.94 6.43 -5.38
C GLN A 41 -1.82 5.47 -5.79
N ASP A 42 -0.62 5.99 -6.03
CA ASP A 42 0.56 5.20 -6.42
C ASP A 42 0.91 4.17 -5.32
N PHE A 43 0.83 4.57 -4.05
CA PHE A 43 0.99 3.65 -2.90
C PHE A 43 -0.02 2.49 -2.96
N ASN A 44 -1.31 2.79 -3.14
CA ASN A 44 -2.35 1.77 -3.18
C ASN A 44 -2.19 0.81 -4.36
N GLN A 45 -1.71 1.32 -5.50
CA GLN A 45 -1.41 0.50 -6.68
C GLN A 45 -0.21 -0.42 -6.46
N LEU A 46 0.85 0.07 -5.79
CA LEU A 46 1.98 -0.74 -5.38
C LEU A 46 1.54 -1.85 -4.42
N ALA A 47 0.77 -1.50 -3.37
CA ALA A 47 0.26 -2.47 -2.40
C ALA A 47 -0.56 -3.58 -3.07
N SER A 48 -1.47 -3.21 -3.97
CA SER A 48 -2.27 -4.18 -4.73
C SER A 48 -1.43 -5.09 -5.63
N THR A 49 -0.34 -4.56 -6.20
CA THR A 49 0.59 -5.36 -7.02
C THR A 49 1.34 -6.39 -6.19
N LEU A 50 1.85 -5.98 -5.03
CA LEU A 50 2.54 -6.87 -4.10
C LEU A 50 1.60 -7.95 -3.56
N GLU A 51 0.37 -7.59 -3.21
CA GLU A 51 -0.67 -8.52 -2.75
C GLU A 51 -0.97 -9.59 -3.80
N ARG A 52 -1.17 -9.21 -5.06
CA ARG A 52 -1.38 -10.16 -6.17
C ARG A 52 -0.18 -11.08 -6.36
N ASN A 53 1.04 -10.54 -6.31
CA ASN A 53 2.26 -11.35 -6.43
C ASN A 53 2.38 -12.36 -5.29
N GLN A 54 2.03 -11.97 -4.07
CA GLN A 54 2.02 -12.88 -2.93
C GLN A 54 0.96 -13.97 -3.09
N GLN A 55 -0.23 -13.62 -3.59
CA GLN A 55 -1.28 -14.60 -3.84
C GLN A 55 -0.85 -15.64 -4.89
N MET A 56 -0.34 -15.21 -6.04
CA MET A 56 0.14 -16.12 -7.08
C MET A 56 1.23 -17.07 -6.56
N ARG A 57 2.14 -16.56 -5.72
CA ARG A 57 3.16 -17.39 -5.07
C ARG A 57 2.55 -18.42 -4.12
N ARG A 58 1.51 -18.06 -3.36
CA ARG A 58 0.80 -18.98 -2.45
C ARG A 58 0.06 -20.06 -3.22
N ASP A 59 -0.65 -19.70 -4.28
CA ASP A 59 -1.42 -20.62 -5.10
C ASP A 59 -0.48 -21.67 -5.74
N LEU A 60 0.65 -21.22 -6.29
CA LEU A 60 1.67 -22.14 -6.83
C LEU A 60 2.21 -23.12 -5.78
N MET A 61 2.47 -22.65 -4.55
CA MET A 61 2.96 -23.52 -3.46
C MET A 61 1.90 -24.54 -3.02
N ALA A 62 0.61 -24.19 -3.09
CA ALA A 62 -0.48 -25.09 -2.80
C ALA A 62 -0.61 -26.19 -3.87
N ASP A 63 -0.49 -25.84 -5.14
CA ASP A 63 -0.61 -26.79 -6.27
C ASP A 63 0.53 -27.83 -6.31
N ILE A 64 1.72 -27.50 -5.81
CA ILE A 64 2.88 -28.41 -5.81
C ILE A 64 2.96 -29.31 -4.57
N SER A 65 2.06 -29.13 -3.59
CA SER A 65 2.03 -29.93 -2.35
C SER A 65 1.04 -31.11 -2.53
N PRO A 66 1.51 -32.38 -2.53
CA PRO A 66 0.65 -33.57 -2.75
C PRO A 66 -0.29 -33.91 -1.59
#